data_AF-A0AAV9B537-F1
#
_entry.id   AF-A0AAV9B537-F1
#
_cell.length_a   1.000
_cell.length_b   1.000
_cell.length_c   1.000
_cell.angle_alpha   90.00
_cell.angle_beta   90.00
_cell.angle_gamma   90.00
#
_symmetry.space_group_name_H-M   'P 1'
#
loop_
_entity.id
_entity.type
_entity.pdbx_description
1 polymer ?
#
loop_
_entity_poly.entity_id
_entity_poly.type
_entity_poly.pdbx_seq_one_letter_code
_entity_poly.pdbx_strand_id
1 'polypeptide(L)'
;MTKQCLTWALLIVSVFLCPKTIRSESGSCDLSVIRGNSMYNFSLPSPRPNYPHGALSEDGFYKLALNGTFLWFQLCDQMIFNHDPPRCVGCQGCGGPLHCGMKCNALVAEKIEGYYVCTTIGQHSTTNIAPIDEKDLRKGVVVKMSASNPTNKCSLSVSVFCDPSRTHGLHSIDKHGTCDYVTELWHPSGCANIISIHGKGLGWFGTLIITILCLFGGYLLAGSAYRYFFLGIRGLDVIPNMEFWLHLLEILQSFLGSLVGRWRRRSQDSQNPYRPVRR
;
A
#
# COMPACT_ATOMS: atom_id res chain seq x y z
N MET A 1 -41.81 16.62 7.21
CA MET A 1 -40.67 15.97 7.90
C MET A 1 -40.21 14.65 7.27
N THR A 2 -40.83 14.15 6.19
CA THR A 2 -40.48 12.85 5.57
C THR A 2 -39.34 12.91 4.54
N LYS A 3 -39.01 14.10 4.01
CA LYS A 3 -37.93 14.27 3.02
C LYS A 3 -36.52 14.32 3.61
N GLN A 4 -36.38 14.72 4.88
CA GLN A 4 -35.08 14.89 5.55
C GLN A 4 -34.47 13.54 5.94
N CYS A 5 -35.28 12.60 6.47
CA CYS A 5 -34.75 11.32 6.96
C CYS A 5 -34.23 10.42 5.82
N LEU A 6 -34.84 10.49 4.64
CA LEU A 6 -34.42 9.75 3.45
C LEU A 6 -33.08 10.28 2.90
N THR A 7 -32.80 11.57 3.04
CA THR A 7 -31.55 12.19 2.58
C THR A 7 -30.36 11.80 3.46
N TRP A 8 -30.55 11.70 4.79
CA TRP A 8 -29.50 11.24 5.70
C TRP A 8 -29.17 9.75 5.52
N ALA A 9 -30.17 8.91 5.25
CA ALA A 9 -29.96 7.49 4.98
C ALA A 9 -29.18 7.26 3.66
N LEU A 10 -29.46 8.05 2.61
CA LEU A 10 -28.75 7.97 1.33
C LEU A 10 -27.30 8.47 1.41
N LEU A 11 -27.01 9.48 2.24
CA LEU A 11 -25.65 9.99 2.45
C LEU A 11 -24.75 8.97 3.15
N ILE A 12 -25.28 8.22 4.12
CA ILE A 12 -24.50 7.18 4.82
C ILE A 12 -24.16 6.03 3.86
N VAL A 13 -25.11 5.63 3.00
CA VAL A 13 -24.89 4.60 1.97
C VAL A 13 -23.87 5.05 0.91
N SER A 14 -23.88 6.34 0.53
CA SER A 14 -22.90 6.93 -0.39
C SER A 14 -21.46 6.92 0.13
N VAL A 15 -21.25 7.11 1.43
CA VAL A 15 -19.90 7.10 2.03
C VAL A 15 -19.31 5.67 2.08
N PHE A 16 -20.16 4.65 2.22
CA PHE A 16 -19.73 3.24 2.24
C PHE A 16 -19.52 2.61 0.85
N LEU A 17 -20.09 3.21 -0.20
CA LEU A 17 -20.02 2.71 -1.59
C LEU A 17 -18.98 3.42 -2.46
N CYS A 18 -18.14 4.29 -1.90
CA CYS A 18 -17.09 4.94 -2.67
C CYS A 18 -15.92 3.95 -2.88
N PRO A 19 -15.69 3.38 -4.08
CA PRO A 19 -14.46 2.66 -4.35
C PRO A 19 -13.32 3.66 -4.21
N LYS A 20 -12.42 3.42 -3.26
CA LYS A 20 -11.16 4.17 -3.16
C LYS A 20 -10.38 3.90 -4.44
N THR A 21 -10.37 4.87 -5.34
CA THR A 21 -9.50 4.88 -6.50
C THR A 21 -8.06 4.84 -6.01
N ILE A 22 -7.32 3.80 -6.43
CA ILE A 22 -5.90 3.65 -6.17
C ILE A 22 -5.19 4.78 -6.92
N ARG A 23 -4.74 5.81 -6.18
CA ARG A 23 -3.74 6.75 -6.69
C ARG A 23 -2.37 6.14 -6.40
N SER A 24 -1.67 5.77 -7.47
CA SER A 24 -0.22 5.56 -7.42
C SER A 24 0.42 6.96 -7.32
N GLU A 25 1.14 7.22 -6.24
CA GLU A 25 1.87 8.47 -6.03
C GLU A 25 3.18 8.39 -6.80
N SER A 26 3.33 9.21 -7.84
CA SER A 26 4.49 9.21 -8.73
C SER A 26 5.76 9.55 -7.94
N GLY A 27 6.69 8.60 -7.87
CA GLY A 27 7.99 8.75 -7.20
C GLY A 27 8.27 7.69 -6.13
N SER A 28 7.23 7.08 -5.54
CA SER A 28 7.42 5.92 -4.68
C SER A 28 7.44 4.67 -5.55
N CYS A 29 8.54 3.90 -5.56
CA CYS A 29 8.60 2.59 -6.20
C CYS A 29 7.84 1.51 -5.41
N ASP A 30 6.63 1.88 -5.02
CA ASP A 30 5.68 1.02 -4.33
C ASP A 30 4.52 0.77 -5.29
N LEU A 31 4.18 -0.50 -5.45
CA LEU A 31 3.07 -0.92 -6.29
C LEU A 31 2.17 -1.82 -5.47
N SER A 32 0.90 -1.46 -5.36
CA SER A 32 -0.11 -2.33 -4.75
C SER A 32 -1.16 -2.74 -5.78
N VAL A 33 -1.33 -4.05 -5.98
CA VAL A 33 -2.31 -4.60 -6.91
C VAL A 33 -3.25 -5.53 -6.14
N ILE A 34 -4.56 -5.31 -6.25
CA ILE A 34 -5.57 -6.19 -5.66
C ILE A 34 -6.00 -7.21 -6.71
N ARG A 35 -6.00 -8.49 -6.34
CA ARG A 35 -6.50 -9.58 -7.17
C ARG A 35 -7.27 -10.60 -6.34
N GLY A 36 -8.56 -10.74 -6.63
CA GLY A 36 -9.46 -11.55 -5.81
C GLY A 36 -9.48 -11.03 -4.37
N ASN A 37 -9.29 -11.93 -3.40
CA ASN A 37 -9.22 -11.60 -1.98
C ASN A 37 -7.79 -11.37 -1.47
N SER A 38 -6.85 -11.06 -2.36
CA SER A 38 -5.44 -10.84 -2.00
C SER A 38 -4.92 -9.51 -2.55
N MET A 39 -4.16 -8.80 -1.74
CA MET A 39 -3.39 -7.62 -2.11
C MET A 39 -1.94 -8.03 -2.28
N TYR A 40 -1.37 -7.71 -3.43
CA TYR A 40 0.03 -7.90 -3.75
C TYR A 40 0.70 -6.55 -3.61
N ASN A 41 1.53 -6.41 -2.57
CA ASN A 41 2.27 -5.18 -2.32
C ASN A 41 3.75 -5.38 -2.67
N PHE A 42 4.26 -4.55 -3.58
CA PHE A 42 5.65 -4.51 -3.97
C PHE A 42 6.25 -3.22 -3.44
N SER A 43 7.39 -3.32 -2.77
CA SER A 43 8.16 -2.17 -2.34
C SER A 43 9.63 -2.48 -2.59
N LEU A 44 10.16 -1.91 -3.67
CA LEU A 44 11.56 -2.08 -4.05
C LEU A 44 12.54 -1.46 -3.05
N PRO A 45 12.30 -0.26 -2.49
CA PRO A 45 13.21 0.34 -1.52
C PRO A 45 13.07 -0.22 -0.10
N SER A 46 12.04 -1.04 0.18
CA SER A 46 11.85 -1.58 1.52
C SER A 46 13.00 -2.50 1.95
N PRO A 47 13.49 -2.36 3.20
CA PRO A 47 14.54 -3.22 3.73
C PRO A 47 14.06 -4.67 3.82
N ARG A 48 14.94 -5.60 3.47
CA ARG A 48 14.75 -7.05 3.63
C ARG A 48 15.90 -7.67 4.45
N PRO A 49 15.71 -8.87 5.02
CA PRO A 49 16.81 -9.59 5.66
C PRO A 49 18.01 -9.68 4.71
N ASN A 50 19.18 -9.25 5.18
CA ASN A 50 20.45 -9.13 4.42
C ASN A 50 20.49 -8.05 3.31
N TYR A 51 19.41 -7.27 3.10
CA TYR A 51 19.34 -6.21 2.09
C TYR A 51 18.71 -4.94 2.70
N PRO A 52 19.48 -4.12 3.44
CA PRO A 52 18.96 -2.96 4.15
C PRO A 52 18.42 -1.87 3.21
N HIS A 53 18.87 -1.85 1.96
CA HIS A 53 18.43 -0.90 0.93
C HIS A 53 17.47 -1.52 -0.09
N GLY A 54 16.94 -2.71 0.18
CA GLY A 54 16.07 -3.41 -0.76
C GLY A 54 16.77 -3.66 -2.09
N ALA A 55 16.11 -3.31 -3.20
CA ALA A 55 16.67 -3.43 -4.55
C ALA A 55 17.43 -2.17 -5.02
N LEU A 56 17.74 -1.23 -4.14
CA LEU A 56 18.63 -0.12 -4.49
C LEU A 56 20.07 -0.61 -4.47
N SER A 57 20.91 -0.07 -5.37
CA SER A 57 22.34 -0.34 -5.32
C SER A 57 22.95 0.22 -4.04
N GLU A 58 23.76 -0.58 -3.35
CA GLU A 58 24.51 -0.18 -2.15
C GLU A 58 25.52 0.93 -2.45
N ASP A 59 26.11 0.91 -3.65
CA ASP A 59 27.07 1.91 -4.12
C ASP A 59 26.39 3.19 -4.65
N GLY A 60 25.05 3.25 -4.63
CA GLY A 60 24.26 4.39 -5.10
C GLY A 60 23.92 4.36 -6.59
N PHE A 61 24.46 3.40 -7.35
CA PHE A 61 24.11 3.16 -8.76
C PHE A 61 24.46 1.72 -9.19
N TYR A 62 23.72 1.21 -10.16
CA TYR A 62 24.12 0.07 -10.97
C TYR A 62 24.93 0.57 -12.17
N LYS A 63 26.00 -0.15 -12.51
CA LYS A 63 26.81 0.12 -13.69
C LYS A 63 26.95 -1.15 -14.51
N LEU A 64 26.74 -1.00 -15.81
CA LEU A 64 26.94 -2.06 -16.77
C LEU A 64 27.73 -1.55 -17.97
N ALA A 65 28.44 -2.46 -18.61
CA ALA A 65 29.17 -2.20 -19.84
C ALA A 65 28.60 -3.09 -20.96
N LEU A 66 28.28 -2.50 -22.10
CA LEU A 66 27.79 -3.22 -23.27
C LEU A 66 28.42 -2.66 -24.54
N ASN A 67 29.21 -3.49 -25.24
CA ASN A 67 29.81 -3.15 -26.54
C ASN A 67 30.50 -1.76 -26.57
N GLY A 68 31.17 -1.36 -25.48
CA GLY A 68 31.86 -0.08 -25.37
C GLY A 68 30.99 1.10 -24.89
N THR A 69 29.70 0.84 -24.63
CA THR A 69 28.75 1.75 -23.98
C THR A 69 28.65 1.43 -22.50
N PHE A 70 28.52 2.45 -21.65
CA PHE A 70 28.26 2.28 -20.23
C PHE A 70 26.84 2.75 -19.90
N LEU A 71 26.12 1.93 -19.14
CA LEU A 71 24.80 2.25 -18.62
C LEU A 71 24.91 2.39 -17.10
N TRP A 72 24.53 3.56 -16.58
CA TRP A 72 24.37 3.80 -15.16
C TRP A 72 22.91 4.05 -14.84
N PHE A 73 22.41 3.44 -13.78
CA PHE A 73 21.08 3.78 -13.29
C PHE A 73 20.96 3.49 -11.80
N GLN A 74 19.96 4.07 -11.16
CA GLN A 74 19.53 3.72 -9.82
C GLN A 74 18.03 3.50 -9.84
N LEU A 75 17.59 2.38 -9.24
CA LEU A 75 16.17 2.13 -9.07
C LEU A 75 15.62 3.08 -8.02
N CYS A 76 14.48 3.72 -8.33
CA CYS A 76 13.64 4.36 -7.30
C CYS A 76 14.23 5.58 -6.59
N ASP A 77 15.44 5.99 -6.96
CA ASP A 77 16.12 7.17 -6.43
C ASP A 77 17.07 7.73 -7.51
N GLN A 78 17.70 8.86 -7.23
CA GLN A 78 18.75 9.44 -8.06
C GLN A 78 20.06 8.67 -7.87
N MET A 79 20.93 8.72 -8.87
CA MET A 79 22.26 8.13 -8.74
C MET A 79 23.15 8.99 -7.84
N ILE A 80 23.89 8.34 -6.95
CA ILE A 80 24.84 9.00 -6.06
C ILE A 80 26.24 8.50 -6.39
N PHE A 81 27.17 9.42 -6.65
CA PHE A 81 28.56 9.10 -6.96
C PHE A 81 29.47 9.62 -5.86
N ASN A 82 30.08 8.73 -5.09
CA ASN A 82 31.08 9.09 -4.08
C ASN A 82 32.47 9.25 -4.70
N HIS A 83 32.83 8.35 -5.63
CA HIS A 83 34.09 8.36 -6.36
C HIS A 83 33.82 8.16 -7.85
N ASP A 84 34.65 8.79 -8.70
CA ASP A 84 34.64 8.62 -10.16
C ASP A 84 33.28 8.80 -10.86
N PRO A 85 32.66 10.00 -10.78
CA PRO A 85 31.45 10.28 -11.54
C PRO A 85 31.69 10.16 -13.06
N PRO A 86 30.64 9.90 -13.87
CA PRO A 86 30.75 9.82 -15.32
C PRO A 86 31.39 11.06 -15.92
N ARG A 87 32.52 10.90 -16.60
CA ARG A 87 33.22 11.97 -17.33
C ARG A 87 32.87 11.88 -18.81
N CYS A 88 31.86 12.64 -19.21
CA CYS A 88 31.30 12.63 -20.55
C CYS A 88 30.71 13.99 -20.92
N VAL A 89 30.67 14.28 -22.22
CA VAL A 89 30.02 15.49 -22.74
C VAL A 89 28.51 15.26 -22.89
N GLY A 90 27.68 16.32 -22.87
CA GLY A 90 26.23 16.20 -23.09
C GLY A 90 25.36 15.99 -21.85
N CYS A 91 25.91 16.12 -20.64
CA CYS A 91 25.19 15.80 -19.40
C CYS A 91 24.24 16.89 -18.85
N GLN A 92 23.74 17.81 -19.69
CA GLN A 92 22.92 18.95 -19.23
C GLN A 92 21.62 18.51 -18.54
N GLY A 93 21.00 17.43 -19.03
CA GLY A 93 19.76 16.88 -18.46
C GLY A 93 19.92 16.08 -17.17
N CYS A 94 21.15 15.83 -16.72
CA CYS A 94 21.44 14.96 -15.57
C CYS A 94 22.55 15.54 -14.67
N GLY A 95 22.44 16.83 -14.33
CA GLY A 95 23.31 17.47 -13.34
C GLY A 95 24.41 18.35 -13.92
N GLY A 96 24.57 18.38 -15.25
CA GLY A 96 25.55 19.21 -15.94
C GLY A 96 26.96 18.61 -15.93
N PRO A 97 27.96 19.36 -16.42
CA PRO A 97 29.32 18.84 -16.61
C PRO A 97 30.09 18.55 -15.32
N LEU A 98 29.78 19.21 -14.21
CA LEU A 98 30.47 19.05 -12.92
C LEU A 98 29.88 17.93 -12.05
N HIS A 99 28.58 17.67 -12.17
CA HIS A 99 27.83 16.72 -11.34
C HIS A 99 27.03 15.75 -12.21
N CYS A 100 27.63 15.30 -13.32
CA CYS A 100 26.98 14.42 -14.27
C CYS A 100 26.54 13.12 -13.58
N GLY A 101 25.28 12.73 -13.78
CA GLY A 101 24.71 11.55 -13.15
C GLY A 101 23.86 11.86 -11.91
N MET A 102 24.09 12.99 -11.23
CA MET A 102 23.51 13.21 -9.88
C MET A 102 22.09 13.78 -9.87
N LYS A 103 21.54 14.23 -11.01
CA LYS A 103 20.15 14.76 -11.09
C LYS A 103 19.20 13.88 -11.90
N CYS A 104 19.63 12.68 -12.25
CA CYS A 104 18.81 11.71 -12.93
C CYS A 104 19.00 10.33 -12.32
N ASN A 105 18.16 9.38 -12.72
CA ASN A 105 18.22 8.01 -12.24
C ASN A 105 18.65 7.02 -13.32
N ALA A 106 18.82 7.45 -14.58
CA ALA A 106 19.42 6.62 -15.63
C ALA A 106 20.15 7.46 -16.69
N LEU A 107 21.36 7.02 -17.03
CA LEU A 107 22.30 7.68 -17.92
C LEU A 107 23.05 6.63 -18.76
N VAL A 108 23.20 6.90 -20.05
CA VAL A 108 24.05 6.10 -20.93
C VAL A 108 25.22 6.93 -21.43
N ALA A 109 26.44 6.38 -21.45
CA ALA A 109 27.58 6.96 -22.14
C ALA A 109 28.03 6.06 -23.27
N GLU A 110 27.98 6.60 -24.49
CA GLU A 110 28.48 5.94 -25.69
C GLU A 110 29.81 6.60 -26.09
N LYS A 111 30.75 5.80 -26.63
CA LYS A 111 32.02 6.33 -27.12
C LYS A 111 31.87 6.78 -28.57
N ILE A 112 32.01 8.09 -28.82
CA ILE A 112 31.94 8.69 -30.16
C ILE A 112 33.27 9.41 -30.41
N GLU A 113 33.95 9.08 -31.51
CA GLU A 113 35.18 9.78 -31.95
C GLU A 113 36.28 9.92 -30.87
N GLY A 114 36.36 8.93 -29.96
CA GLY A 114 37.41 8.87 -28.92
C GLY A 114 37.03 9.44 -27.56
N TYR A 115 35.88 10.10 -27.42
CA TYR A 115 35.37 10.61 -26.15
C TYR A 115 33.99 10.02 -25.80
N TYR A 116 33.60 10.10 -24.53
CA TYR A 116 32.29 9.63 -24.08
C TYR A 116 31.24 10.72 -24.17
N VAL A 117 30.12 10.42 -24.83
CA VAL A 117 28.93 11.28 -24.92
C VAL A 117 27.83 10.67 -24.06
N CYS A 118 27.34 11.46 -23.11
CA CYS A 118 26.28 11.07 -22.20
C CYS A 118 24.91 11.51 -22.69
N THR A 119 23.97 10.58 -22.61
CA THR A 119 22.56 10.81 -22.89
C THR A 119 21.73 10.43 -21.66
N THR A 120 20.92 11.35 -21.16
CA THR A 120 19.96 11.08 -20.09
C THR A 120 18.79 10.27 -20.64
N ILE A 121 18.52 9.12 -20.03
CA ILE A 121 17.47 8.20 -20.50
C ILE A 121 16.38 7.93 -19.46
N GLY A 122 16.55 8.44 -18.23
CA GLY A 122 15.55 8.33 -17.18
C GLY A 122 15.63 9.51 -16.22
N GLN A 123 14.49 9.92 -15.68
CA GLN A 123 14.42 10.86 -14.57
C GLN A 123 13.59 10.27 -13.42
N HIS A 124 13.90 10.65 -12.18
CA HIS A 124 13.21 10.14 -11.01
C HIS A 124 11.70 10.44 -11.06
N SER A 125 11.30 11.65 -11.47
CA SER A 125 9.90 12.08 -11.60
C SER A 125 9.07 11.32 -12.63
N THR A 126 9.72 10.68 -13.61
CA THR A 126 9.07 9.96 -14.72
C THR A 126 9.17 8.44 -14.55
N THR A 127 9.53 7.99 -13.35
CA THR A 127 9.62 6.56 -13.02
C THR A 127 8.24 5.98 -12.78
N ASN A 128 7.94 4.90 -13.48
CA ASN A 128 6.69 4.15 -13.34
C ASN A 128 7.00 2.69 -13.02
N ILE A 129 6.21 2.10 -12.14
CA ILE A 129 6.33 0.70 -11.74
C ILE A 129 5.07 -0.06 -12.18
N ALA A 130 5.25 -1.23 -12.75
CA ALA A 130 4.17 -2.09 -13.23
C ALA A 130 4.51 -3.57 -12.97
N PRO A 131 3.53 -4.49 -12.92
CA PRO A 131 3.83 -5.92 -12.86
C PRO A 131 4.47 -6.39 -14.17
N ILE A 132 5.41 -7.34 -14.10
CA ILE A 132 6.02 -7.96 -15.32
C ILE A 132 4.96 -8.73 -16.10
N ASP A 133 4.11 -9.47 -15.40
CA ASP A 133 3.03 -10.24 -15.97
C ASP A 133 1.73 -9.91 -15.25
N GLU A 134 0.77 -9.36 -16.00
CA GLU A 134 -0.54 -9.08 -15.46
C GLU A 134 -1.30 -10.34 -15.05
N LYS A 135 -0.99 -11.53 -15.57
CA LYS A 135 -1.65 -12.78 -15.15
C LYS A 135 -1.01 -13.36 -13.90
N ASP A 136 0.31 -13.26 -13.79
CA ASP A 136 1.10 -13.80 -12.68
C ASP A 136 1.91 -12.71 -11.96
N LEU A 137 1.31 -12.17 -10.89
CA LEU A 137 1.94 -11.15 -10.04
C LEU A 137 3.12 -11.69 -9.21
N ARG A 138 3.40 -13.00 -9.21
CA ARG A 138 4.52 -13.56 -8.45
C ARG A 138 5.86 -13.42 -9.17
N LYS A 139 5.85 -13.19 -10.48
CA LYS A 139 7.07 -13.08 -11.29
C LYS A 139 7.91 -11.86 -10.93
N GLY A 140 7.28 -10.75 -10.57
CA GLY A 140 7.95 -9.52 -10.16
C GLY A 140 7.39 -8.28 -10.85
N VAL A 141 8.20 -7.22 -10.87
CA VAL A 141 7.81 -5.88 -11.33
C VAL A 141 8.81 -5.32 -12.32
N VAL A 142 8.32 -4.54 -13.27
CA VAL A 142 9.12 -3.76 -14.21
C VAL A 142 9.10 -2.29 -13.79
N VAL A 143 10.28 -1.71 -13.70
CA VAL A 143 10.46 -0.28 -13.43
C VAL A 143 10.86 0.39 -14.73
N LYS A 144 9.99 1.26 -15.24
CA LYS A 144 10.23 2.03 -16.45
C LYS A 144 10.57 3.47 -16.10
N MET A 145 11.76 3.90 -16.49
CA MET A 145 12.24 5.27 -16.38
C MET A 145 12.28 5.88 -17.78
N SER A 146 11.92 7.15 -17.92
CA SER A 146 11.95 7.83 -19.21
C SER A 146 12.60 9.20 -19.12
N ALA A 147 13.26 9.63 -20.18
CA ALA A 147 13.74 11.00 -20.27
C ALA A 147 12.54 11.96 -20.38
N SER A 148 12.63 13.11 -19.70
CA SER A 148 11.62 14.17 -19.80
C SER A 148 11.68 14.95 -21.13
N ASN A 149 12.59 14.62 -22.05
CA ASN A 149 12.81 15.37 -23.27
C ASN A 149 11.71 15.08 -24.32
N PRO A 150 10.99 16.10 -24.84
CA PRO A 150 9.92 15.91 -25.80
C PRO A 150 10.36 15.41 -27.19
N THR A 151 11.62 15.63 -27.60
CA THR A 151 12.07 15.31 -28.97
C THR A 151 12.58 13.89 -29.16
N ASN A 152 13.24 13.30 -28.16
CA ASN A 152 13.70 11.91 -28.18
C ASN A 152 13.35 11.24 -26.83
N LYS A 153 12.29 10.43 -26.83
CA LYS A 153 11.81 9.71 -25.64
C LYS A 153 12.60 8.43 -25.44
N CYS A 154 13.81 8.56 -24.92
CA CYS A 154 14.60 7.40 -24.51
C CYS A 154 14.09 6.87 -23.17
N SER A 155 14.17 5.55 -22.99
CA SER A 155 13.68 4.90 -21.78
C SER A 155 14.57 3.75 -21.34
N LEU A 156 14.54 3.47 -20.03
CA LEU A 156 15.16 2.30 -19.43
C LEU A 156 14.06 1.50 -18.73
N SER A 157 13.95 0.22 -19.07
CA SER A 157 13.04 -0.72 -18.42
C SER A 157 13.85 -1.77 -17.68
N VAL A 158 13.73 -1.79 -16.36
CA VAL A 158 14.40 -2.75 -15.48
C VAL A 158 13.39 -3.76 -14.99
N SER A 159 13.51 -5.01 -15.43
CA SER A 159 12.69 -6.12 -14.97
C SER A 159 13.30 -6.70 -13.69
N VAL A 160 12.63 -6.48 -12.56
CA VAL A 160 13.04 -7.01 -11.25
C VAL A 160 12.26 -8.31 -11.00
N PHE A 161 12.91 -9.44 -11.27
CA PHE A 161 12.36 -10.76 -11.05
C PHE A 161 12.45 -11.17 -9.58
N CYS A 162 11.40 -11.83 -9.09
CA CYS A 162 11.35 -12.39 -7.75
C CYS A 162 12.23 -13.65 -7.66
N ASP A 163 13.32 -13.55 -6.90
CA ASP A 163 14.07 -14.70 -6.40
C ASP A 163 14.21 -14.58 -4.87
N PRO A 164 13.55 -15.44 -4.08
CA PRO A 164 13.63 -15.39 -2.62
C PRO A 164 14.96 -15.91 -2.06
N SER A 165 15.74 -16.64 -2.86
CA SER A 165 16.91 -17.42 -2.42
C SER A 165 18.24 -16.84 -2.87
N ARG A 166 18.26 -16.06 -3.96
CA ARG A 166 19.49 -15.52 -4.54
C ARG A 166 19.29 -14.08 -4.97
N THR A 167 20.35 -13.31 -4.77
CA THR A 167 20.56 -12.07 -5.52
C THR A 167 21.59 -12.36 -6.60
N HIS A 168 21.10 -12.69 -7.79
CA HIS A 168 21.98 -12.65 -8.94
C HIS A 168 22.17 -11.20 -9.34
N GLY A 169 23.43 -10.82 -9.55
CA GLY A 169 23.78 -9.52 -10.12
C GLY A 169 23.11 -9.33 -11.48
N LEU A 170 23.05 -8.08 -11.90
CA LEU A 170 22.43 -7.61 -13.12
C LEU A 170 22.94 -8.42 -14.34
N HIS A 171 22.05 -9.17 -15.01
CA HIS A 171 22.46 -10.35 -15.79
C HIS A 171 22.52 -10.09 -17.30
N SER A 172 21.77 -9.11 -17.79
CA SER A 172 21.69 -8.80 -19.22
C SER A 172 21.30 -7.34 -19.42
N ILE A 173 21.81 -6.76 -20.50
CA ILE A 173 21.25 -5.55 -21.08
C ILE A 173 20.97 -5.88 -22.53
N ASP A 174 19.75 -5.58 -22.96
CA ASP A 174 19.37 -5.59 -24.36
C ASP A 174 18.95 -4.18 -24.77
N LYS A 175 19.47 -3.73 -25.91
CA LYS A 175 19.03 -2.47 -26.52
C LYS A 175 17.89 -2.79 -27.47
N HIS A 176 16.71 -2.26 -27.17
CA HIS A 176 15.52 -2.37 -28.00
C HIS A 176 15.36 -1.08 -28.83
N GLY A 177 15.36 -1.19 -30.16
CA GLY A 177 15.26 -0.02 -31.04
C GLY A 177 16.47 0.91 -30.95
N THR A 178 16.23 2.23 -30.97
CA THR A 178 17.28 3.26 -31.07
C THR A 178 17.81 3.72 -29.71
N CYS A 179 16.95 3.88 -28.69
CA CYS A 179 17.36 4.30 -27.35
C CYS A 179 16.47 3.80 -26.20
N ASP A 180 15.79 2.66 -26.39
CA ASP A 180 15.16 1.93 -25.29
C ASP A 180 16.10 0.83 -24.80
N TYR A 181 16.38 0.84 -23.51
CA TYR A 181 17.25 -0.12 -22.85
C TYR A 181 16.41 -1.03 -21.96
N VAL A 182 16.69 -2.32 -22.00
CA VAL A 182 16.03 -3.33 -21.17
C VAL A 182 17.10 -4.06 -20.38
N THR A 183 16.87 -4.26 -19.10
CA THR A 183 17.80 -5.01 -18.24
C THR A 183 17.06 -5.82 -17.20
N GLU A 184 17.66 -6.92 -16.78
CA GLU A 184 17.08 -7.88 -15.85
C GLU A 184 17.87 -7.95 -14.55
N LEU A 185 17.15 -7.82 -13.43
CA LEU A 185 17.67 -7.90 -12.08
C LEU A 185 16.90 -8.98 -11.30
N TRP A 186 17.62 -9.85 -10.60
CA TRP A 186 17.00 -10.87 -9.75
C TRP A 186 17.20 -10.48 -8.28
N HIS A 187 16.10 -10.19 -7.59
CA HIS A 187 16.18 -9.68 -6.21
C HIS A 187 14.96 -10.11 -5.37
N PRO A 188 15.12 -10.43 -4.07
CA PRO A 188 14.01 -10.77 -3.19
C PRO A 188 13.01 -9.62 -3.02
N SER A 189 13.43 -8.37 -3.22
CA SER A 189 12.51 -7.20 -3.23
C SER A 189 11.54 -7.19 -4.41
N GLY A 190 11.82 -7.94 -5.49
CA GLY A 190 10.86 -8.17 -6.57
C GLY A 190 9.68 -9.05 -6.15
N CYS A 191 9.77 -9.77 -5.03
CA CYS A 191 8.70 -10.62 -4.54
C CYS A 191 7.59 -9.83 -3.84
N ALA A 192 6.34 -10.02 -4.26
CA ALA A 192 5.19 -9.37 -3.65
C ALA A 192 4.94 -9.86 -2.22
N ASN A 193 4.63 -8.94 -1.32
CA ASN A 193 4.02 -9.26 -0.02
C ASN A 193 2.53 -9.48 -0.23
N ILE A 194 2.10 -10.73 -0.09
CA ILE A 194 0.71 -11.13 -0.31
C ILE A 194 -0.06 -11.02 1.00
N ILE A 195 -0.96 -10.05 1.06
CA ILE A 195 -1.87 -9.87 2.21
C ILE A 195 -3.24 -10.35 1.77
N SER A 196 -3.81 -11.33 2.46
CA SER A 196 -5.20 -11.72 2.22
C SER A 196 -6.13 -10.62 2.72
N ILE A 197 -6.79 -9.92 1.79
CA ILE A 197 -7.96 -9.11 2.09
C ILE A 197 -9.13 -10.07 2.25
N HIS A 198 -9.14 -10.81 3.35
CA HIS A 198 -10.41 -11.32 3.84
C HIS A 198 -11.17 -10.09 4.29
N GLY A 199 -12.08 -9.61 3.43
CA GLY A 199 -13.07 -8.64 3.85
C GLY A 199 -13.75 -9.23 5.07
N LYS A 200 -13.49 -8.66 6.24
CA LYS A 200 -14.36 -8.83 7.41
C LYS A 200 -15.67 -8.14 7.05
N GLY A 201 -16.44 -8.73 6.14
CA GLY A 201 -17.85 -8.43 6.05
C GLY A 201 -18.41 -8.60 7.44
N LEU A 202 -19.31 -7.70 7.86
CA LEU A 202 -20.05 -7.93 9.09
C LEU A 202 -20.66 -9.33 8.96
N GLY A 203 -20.20 -10.26 9.81
CA GLY A 203 -20.73 -11.61 9.81
C GLY A 203 -22.24 -11.57 10.03
N TRP A 204 -22.92 -12.67 9.76
CA TRP A 204 -24.37 -12.81 10.00
C TRP A 204 -24.83 -12.26 11.36
N PHE A 205 -24.00 -12.40 12.39
CA PHE A 205 -24.25 -11.85 13.72
C PHE A 205 -24.25 -10.31 13.75
N GLY A 206 -23.32 -9.68 13.03
CA GLY A 206 -23.24 -8.23 12.92
C GLY A 206 -24.41 -7.64 12.14
N THR A 207 -24.83 -8.28 11.03
CA THR A 207 -26.01 -7.85 10.28
C THR A 207 -27.31 -8.03 11.09
N LEU A 208 -27.43 -9.12 11.86
CA LEU A 208 -28.55 -9.31 12.80
C LEU A 208 -28.63 -8.22 13.85
N ILE A 209 -27.52 -7.89 14.52
CA ILE A 209 -27.49 -6.85 15.56
C ILE A 209 -27.90 -5.49 14.98
N ILE A 210 -27.36 -5.12 13.83
CA ILE A 210 -27.74 -3.86 13.16
C ILE A 210 -29.24 -3.87 12.83
N THR A 211 -29.77 -4.98 12.32
CA THR A 211 -31.19 -5.09 11.99
C THR A 211 -32.07 -4.93 13.23
N ILE A 212 -31.71 -5.56 14.34
CA ILE A 212 -32.41 -5.43 15.63
C ILE A 212 -32.37 -3.98 16.13
N LEU A 213 -31.22 -3.31 16.08
CA LEU A 213 -31.07 -1.90 16.48
C LEU A 213 -31.90 -0.96 15.60
N CYS A 214 -31.95 -1.20 14.28
CA CYS A 214 -32.77 -0.43 13.36
C CYS A 214 -34.27 -0.60 13.62
N LEU A 215 -34.74 -1.84 13.84
CA LEU A 215 -36.13 -2.13 14.18
C LEU A 215 -36.51 -1.51 15.53
N PHE A 216 -35.64 -1.63 16.52
CA PHE A 216 -35.83 -1.03 17.83
C PHE A 216 -35.89 0.50 17.77
N GLY A 217 -34.96 1.13 17.05
CA GLY A 217 -34.98 2.58 16.84
C GLY A 217 -36.25 3.05 16.12
N GLY A 218 -36.68 2.33 15.08
CA GLY A 218 -37.93 2.60 14.38
C GLY A 218 -39.16 2.48 15.28
N TYR A 219 -39.22 1.45 16.12
CA TYR A 219 -40.29 1.25 17.10
C TYR A 219 -40.37 2.40 18.10
N LEU A 220 -39.23 2.80 18.69
CA LEU A 220 -39.19 3.91 19.65
C LEU A 220 -39.62 5.24 19.00
N LEU A 221 -39.16 5.53 17.78
CA LEU A 221 -39.50 6.75 17.07
C LEU A 221 -40.98 6.80 16.66
N ALA A 222 -41.53 5.70 16.11
CA ALA A 222 -42.92 5.64 15.70
C ALA A 222 -43.86 5.67 16.92
N GLY A 223 -43.55 4.93 17.98
CA GLY A 223 -44.35 4.88 19.19
C GLY A 223 -44.30 6.19 19.99
N SER A 224 -43.15 6.86 20.05
CA SER A 224 -43.03 8.19 20.66
C SER A 224 -43.78 9.25 19.86
N ALA A 225 -43.67 9.27 18.52
CA ALA A 225 -44.44 10.18 17.69
C ALA A 225 -45.96 9.95 17.86
N TYR A 226 -46.41 8.69 17.86
CA TYR A 226 -47.82 8.36 18.08
C TYR A 226 -48.33 8.88 19.44
N ARG A 227 -47.60 8.58 20.53
CA ARG A 227 -47.97 9.02 21.88
C ARG A 227 -47.91 10.54 22.07
N TYR A 228 -46.95 11.20 21.43
CA TYR A 228 -46.79 12.64 21.51
C TYR A 228 -47.89 13.39 20.74
N PHE A 229 -48.17 12.98 19.50
CA PHE A 229 -49.12 13.70 18.63
C PHE A 229 -50.58 13.30 18.85
N PHE A 230 -50.88 12.01 19.06
CA PHE A 230 -52.26 11.53 19.16
C PHE A 230 -52.78 11.42 20.60
N LEU A 231 -51.90 11.13 21.58
CA LEU A 231 -52.28 11.00 22.99
C LEU A 231 -51.94 12.25 23.82
N GLY A 232 -51.20 13.21 23.26
CA GLY A 232 -50.87 14.48 23.91
C GLY A 232 -49.98 14.35 25.15
N ILE A 233 -49.40 13.18 25.39
CA ILE A 233 -48.56 12.89 26.54
C ILE A 233 -47.22 13.63 26.35
N ARG A 234 -46.75 14.31 27.39
CA ARG A 234 -45.48 15.06 27.40
C ARG A 234 -44.62 14.59 28.57
N GLY A 235 -43.31 14.59 28.39
CA GLY A 235 -42.36 14.12 29.40
C GLY A 235 -41.80 12.73 29.10
N LEU A 236 -41.28 12.05 30.13
CA LEU A 236 -40.57 10.76 29.99
C LEU A 236 -41.48 9.59 29.59
N ASP A 237 -42.81 9.73 29.75
CA ASP A 237 -43.79 8.70 29.43
C ASP A 237 -44.14 8.61 27.92
N VAL A 238 -43.55 9.49 27.11
CA VAL A 238 -43.69 9.47 25.64
C VAL A 238 -43.06 8.20 25.05
N ILE A 239 -42.04 7.65 25.70
CA ILE A 239 -41.36 6.45 25.22
C ILE A 239 -42.28 5.23 25.45
N PRO A 240 -42.55 4.41 24.41
CA PRO A 240 -43.39 3.23 24.55
C PRO A 240 -42.73 2.16 25.42
N ASN A 241 -43.49 1.61 26.38
CA ASN A 241 -43.11 0.49 27.25
C ASN A 241 -41.84 0.71 28.10
N MET A 242 -41.66 1.90 28.68
CA MET A 242 -40.48 2.25 29.49
C MET A 242 -40.15 1.29 30.64
N GLU A 243 -41.16 0.83 31.37
CA GLU A 243 -40.96 -0.10 32.50
C GLU A 243 -40.32 -1.42 32.06
N PHE A 244 -40.69 -1.92 30.88
CA PHE A 244 -40.09 -3.11 30.29
C PHE A 244 -38.61 -2.89 29.93
N TRP A 245 -38.28 -1.71 29.37
CA TRP A 245 -36.91 -1.40 28.97
C TRP A 245 -35.97 -1.20 30.17
N LEU A 246 -36.47 -0.63 31.26
CA LEU A 246 -35.71 -0.47 32.51
C LEU A 246 -35.35 -1.83 33.11
N HIS A 247 -36.32 -2.74 33.19
CA HIS A 247 -36.09 -4.11 33.66
C HIS A 247 -35.09 -4.88 32.77
N LEU A 248 -35.16 -4.68 31.45
CA LEU A 248 -34.21 -5.28 30.51
C LEU A 248 -32.78 -4.76 30.71
N LEU A 249 -32.62 -3.45 31.01
CA LEU A 249 -31.32 -2.85 31.32
C LEU A 249 -30.71 -3.46 32.59
N GLU A 250 -31.52 -3.68 33.63
CA GLU A 250 -31.09 -4.29 34.89
C GLU A 250 -30.61 -5.73 34.68
N ILE A 251 -31.33 -6.51 33.88
CA ILE A 251 -30.90 -7.88 33.51
C ILE A 251 -29.56 -7.83 32.77
N LEU A 252 -29.38 -6.93 31.80
CA LEU A 252 -28.13 -6.83 31.04
C LEU A 252 -26.94 -6.44 31.93
N GLN A 253 -27.15 -5.51 32.88
CA GLN A 253 -26.14 -5.09 33.84
C GLN A 253 -25.71 -6.24 34.76
N SER A 254 -26.67 -7.04 35.24
CA SER A 254 -26.37 -8.20 36.08
C SER A 254 -25.57 -9.28 35.32
N PHE A 255 -25.93 -9.54 34.05
CA PHE A 255 -25.21 -10.47 33.20
C PHE A 255 -23.78 -10.01 32.91
N LEU A 256 -23.58 -8.75 32.52
CA LEU A 256 -22.25 -8.19 32.24
C LEU A 256 -21.38 -8.14 33.50
N GLY A 257 -21.94 -7.76 34.66
CA GLY A 257 -21.24 -7.79 35.94
C GLY A 257 -20.76 -9.19 36.32
N SER A 258 -21.59 -10.21 36.09
CA SER A 258 -21.21 -11.62 36.34
C SER A 258 -20.09 -12.11 35.39
N LEU A 259 -20.11 -11.68 34.13
CA LEU A 259 -19.09 -12.02 33.13
C LEU A 259 -17.74 -11.36 33.44
N VAL A 260 -17.75 -10.07 33.81
CA VAL A 260 -16.56 -9.34 34.25
C VAL A 260 -15.98 -9.95 35.53
N GLY A 261 -16.82 -10.32 36.49
CA GLY A 261 -16.40 -11.02 37.70
C GLY A 261 -15.77 -12.39 37.43
N ARG A 262 -16.33 -13.15 36.47
CA ARG A 262 -15.79 -14.45 36.04
C ARG A 262 -14.48 -14.31 35.26
N TRP A 263 -14.33 -13.27 34.45
CA TRP A 263 -13.09 -12.96 33.73
C TRP A 263 -11.97 -12.53 34.68
N ARG A 264 -12.29 -11.68 35.66
CA ARG A 264 -11.33 -11.20 36.68
C ARG A 264 -10.84 -12.32 37.62
N ARG A 265 -11.67 -13.32 37.94
CA ARG A 265 -11.23 -14.53 38.66
C ARG A 265 -10.24 -15.37 37.87
N ARG A 266 -10.45 -15.51 36.55
CA ARG A 266 -9.55 -16.28 35.67
C ARG A 266 -8.17 -15.64 35.51
N SER A 267 -8.08 -14.32 35.49
CA SER A 267 -6.80 -13.60 35.43
C SER A 267 -6.00 -13.67 36.74
N GLN A 268 -6.65 -13.94 37.87
CA GLN A 268 -5.99 -14.02 39.17
C GLN A 268 -5.38 -15.42 39.45
N ASP A 269 -5.94 -16.48 38.86
CA ASP A 269 -5.39 -17.84 38.93
C ASP A 269 -4.15 -18.04 38.03
N SER A 270 -3.97 -17.23 36.97
CA SER A 270 -2.77 -17.33 36.12
C SER A 270 -1.52 -16.65 36.71
N GLN A 271 -1.63 -16.02 37.88
CA GLN A 271 -0.57 -15.18 38.44
C GLN A 271 0.00 -15.68 39.79
N ASN A 272 -0.35 -16.89 40.26
CA ASN A 272 0.12 -17.37 41.57
C ASN A 272 0.61 -18.85 41.56
N PRO A 273 1.91 -19.11 41.29
CA PRO A 273 2.47 -20.47 41.22
C PRO A 273 2.80 -21.13 42.57
N TYR A 274 2.51 -20.52 43.73
CA TYR A 274 2.91 -21.08 45.02
C TYR A 274 1.73 -21.19 46.00
N ARG A 275 1.18 -22.41 46.13
CA ARG A 275 0.50 -22.84 47.36
C ARG A 275 1.26 -24.03 47.96
N PRO A 276 1.70 -23.97 49.23
CA PRO A 276 2.29 -25.12 49.89
C PRO A 276 1.20 -26.11 50.32
N VAL A 277 1.42 -27.39 50.04
CA VAL A 277 0.66 -28.51 50.61
C VAL A 277 1.02 -28.63 52.09
N ARG A 278 0.04 -28.46 52.98
CA ARG A 278 0.19 -28.83 54.39
C ARG A 278 -0.24 -30.28 54.58
N ARG A 279 0.64 -31.05 55.25
CA ARG A 279 0.29 -32.28 55.98
C ARG A 279 -0.76 -32.00 57.05
#